data_AF-A0A6P5WC82-F1
#
_entry.id   AF-A0A6P5WC82-F1
#
_cell.length_a   1.000
_cell.length_b   1.000
_cell.length_c   1.000
_cell.angle_alpha   90.00
_cell.angle_beta   90.00
_cell.angle_gamma   90.00
#
_symmetry.space_group_name_H-M   'P 1'
#
loop_
_entity.id
_entity.type
_entity.pdbx_description
1 polymer ?
#
loop_
_entity_poly.entity_id
_entity_poly.type
_entity_poly.pdbx_seq_one_letter_code
_entity_poly.pdbx_strand_id
1 'polypeptide(L)'
;MANSNGAHILGRVTAWLGLLCGIFTIVVWGFLLSDLNPKIKVDKDDAVKDINKYYWRETMFTFAPSVFFDIWTPFVMGLISILCHFSNFDLSWMCKTYAHYFIWNFVLALFGNLGYAGGLGIIASAFSLLTALLSLICAFVVRNESPQLNLQTPKMPQMR
;
A
#
# COMPACT_ATOMS: atom_id res chain seq x y z
N MET A 1 -15.68 29.81 -11.67
CA MET A 1 -15.43 29.49 -10.24
C MET A 1 -16.10 28.16 -9.98
N ALA A 2 -15.33 27.10 -9.67
CA ALA A 2 -15.93 25.84 -9.27
C ALA A 2 -16.74 26.06 -7.98
N ASN A 3 -17.92 25.44 -7.88
CA ASN A 3 -18.72 25.46 -6.66
C ASN A 3 -17.86 24.90 -5.52
N SER A 4 -17.58 25.72 -4.49
CA SER A 4 -16.64 25.38 -3.40
C SER A 4 -16.99 24.05 -2.75
N ASN A 5 -18.28 23.78 -2.55
CA ASN A 5 -18.77 22.52 -1.97
C ASN A 5 -18.38 21.30 -2.83
N GLY A 6 -18.43 21.42 -4.16
CA GLY A 6 -18.06 20.34 -5.07
C GLY A 6 -16.57 20.00 -5.01
N ALA A 7 -15.71 21.02 -4.87
CA ALA A 7 -14.27 20.83 -4.75
C ALA A 7 -13.91 20.08 -3.45
N HIS A 8 -14.52 20.44 -2.32
CA HIS A 8 -14.32 19.74 -1.04
C HIS A 8 -14.83 18.29 -1.09
N ILE A 9 -15.97 18.04 -1.72
CA ILE A 9 -16.50 16.66 -1.92
C ILE A 9 -15.51 15.84 -2.74
N LEU A 10 -14.99 16.39 -3.85
CA LEU A 10 -14.00 15.72 -4.69
C LEU A 10 -12.75 15.35 -3.89
N GLY A 11 -12.24 16.27 -3.07
CA GLY A 11 -11.13 16.01 -2.16
C GLY A 11 -11.43 14.82 -1.24
N ARG A 12 -12.57 14.86 -0.54
CA ARG A 12 -12.97 13.77 0.37
C ARG A 12 -13.12 12.42 -0.33
N VAL A 13 -13.68 12.39 -1.54
CA VAL A 13 -13.76 11.16 -2.34
C VAL A 13 -12.36 10.67 -2.69
N THR A 14 -11.49 11.56 -3.15
CA THR A 14 -10.09 11.23 -3.51
C THR A 14 -9.32 10.67 -2.31
N ALA A 15 -9.52 11.21 -1.12
CA ALA A 15 -8.94 10.69 0.12
C ALA A 15 -9.36 9.23 0.38
N TRP A 16 -10.65 8.90 0.27
CA TRP A 16 -11.15 7.53 0.41
C TRP A 16 -10.63 6.59 -0.68
N LEU A 17 -10.52 7.07 -1.92
CA LEU A 17 -9.96 6.26 -3.00
C LEU A 17 -8.50 5.89 -2.72
N GLY A 18 -7.68 6.77 -2.17
CA GLY A 18 -6.30 6.41 -1.84
C GLY A 18 -6.18 5.46 -0.64
N LEU A 19 -7.09 5.51 0.34
CA LEU A 19 -7.19 4.45 1.36
C LEU A 19 -7.47 3.08 0.69
N LEU A 20 -8.43 3.05 -0.24
CA LEU A 20 -8.75 1.83 -1.00
C LEU A 20 -7.58 1.38 -1.87
N CYS A 21 -6.79 2.28 -2.45
CA CYS A 21 -5.55 1.94 -3.16
C CYS A 21 -4.60 1.16 -2.25
N GLY A 22 -4.39 1.65 -1.02
CA GLY A 22 -3.57 0.95 -0.03
C GLY A 22 -4.08 -0.47 0.28
N ILE A 23 -5.39 -0.63 0.45
CA ILE A 23 -6.03 -1.94 0.67
C ILE A 23 -5.82 -2.86 -0.54
N PHE A 24 -6.03 -2.37 -1.76
CA PHE A 24 -5.80 -3.15 -2.98
C PHE A 24 -4.33 -3.56 -3.13
N THR A 25 -3.38 -2.70 -2.78
CA THR A 25 -1.96 -3.06 -2.77
C THR A 25 -1.66 -4.18 -1.77
N ILE A 26 -2.28 -4.18 -0.58
CA ILE A 26 -2.17 -5.31 0.37
C ILE A 26 -2.77 -6.60 -0.22
N VAL A 27 -3.88 -6.50 -0.95
CA VAL A 27 -4.47 -7.66 -1.64
C VAL A 27 -3.53 -8.18 -2.72
N VAL A 28 -2.94 -7.31 -3.55
CA VAL A 28 -1.92 -7.66 -4.56
C VAL A 28 -0.76 -8.40 -3.90
N TRP A 29 -0.28 -7.91 -2.76
CA TRP A 29 0.75 -8.59 -1.98
C TRP A 29 0.32 -10.00 -1.52
N GLY A 30 -0.90 -10.17 -1.01
CA GLY A 30 -1.42 -11.48 -0.61
C GLY A 30 -1.46 -12.49 -1.76
N PHE A 31 -1.83 -12.06 -2.96
CA PHE A 31 -1.78 -12.90 -4.16
C PHE A 31 -0.35 -13.20 -4.61
N LEU A 32 0.57 -12.23 -4.50
CA LEU A 32 2.00 -12.47 -4.74
C LEU A 32 2.54 -13.57 -3.82
N LEU A 33 2.22 -13.53 -2.52
CA LEU A 33 2.64 -14.58 -1.59
C LEU A 33 2.09 -15.96 -1.95
N SER A 34 0.86 -15.98 -2.47
CA SER A 34 0.19 -17.22 -2.86
C SER A 34 0.87 -17.85 -4.07
N ASP A 35 1.35 -17.04 -5.01
CA ASP A 35 2.12 -17.48 -6.19
C ASP A 35 3.53 -17.98 -5.80
N LEU A 36 4.19 -17.29 -4.86
CA LEU A 36 5.51 -17.70 -4.33
C LEU A 36 5.46 -19.06 -3.61
N ASN A 37 4.32 -19.43 -3.02
CA ASN A 37 4.07 -20.70 -2.34
C ASN A 37 5.20 -21.14 -1.37
N PRO A 38 5.61 -20.26 -0.42
CA PRO A 38 6.69 -20.57 0.51
C PRO A 38 6.28 -21.71 1.44
N LYS A 39 7.18 -22.66 1.67
CA LYS A 39 6.88 -23.87 2.45
C LYS A 39 8.04 -24.31 3.32
N ILE A 40 7.71 -24.65 4.55
CA ILE A 40 8.63 -25.31 5.46
C ILE A 40 8.57 -26.82 5.16
N LYS A 41 9.73 -27.40 4.90
CA LYS A 41 9.90 -28.83 4.67
C LYS A 41 10.87 -29.41 5.68
N VAL A 42 10.68 -30.69 5.98
CA VAL A 42 11.63 -31.53 6.70
C VAL A 42 12.02 -32.65 5.77
N ASP A 43 13.32 -32.87 5.57
CA ASP A 43 13.83 -33.97 4.75
C ASP A 43 13.58 -35.29 5.50
N LYS A 44 13.15 -36.33 4.79
CA LYS A 44 12.76 -37.61 5.40
C LYS A 44 13.96 -38.43 5.85
N ASP A 45 15.10 -38.22 5.20
CA ASP A 45 16.31 -39.02 5.38
C ASP A 45 17.35 -38.28 6.23
N ASP A 46 17.29 -36.94 6.27
CA ASP A 46 18.21 -36.11 7.06
C ASP A 46 17.51 -34.90 7.71
N ALA A 47 17.13 -35.04 8.98
CA ALA A 47 16.43 -34.00 9.73
C ALA A 47 17.25 -32.71 9.97
N VAL A 48 18.58 -32.75 9.85
CA VAL A 48 19.44 -31.56 10.05
C VAL A 48 19.80 -30.86 8.75
N LYS A 49 19.45 -31.45 7.60
CA LYS A 49 19.67 -30.84 6.29
C LYS A 49 18.86 -29.55 6.14
N ASP A 50 19.56 -28.46 5.84
CA ASP A 50 18.98 -27.13 5.71
C ASP A 50 18.28 -26.91 4.34
N ILE A 51 17.23 -27.69 4.08
CA ILE A 51 16.44 -27.55 2.85
C ILE A 51 15.56 -26.29 2.83
N ASN A 52 15.28 -25.71 4.01
CA ASN A 52 14.47 -24.51 4.16
C ASN A 52 15.21 -23.23 3.76
N LYS A 53 16.52 -23.32 3.49
CA LYS A 53 17.24 -22.27 2.76
C LYS A 53 16.50 -21.90 1.47
N TYR A 54 16.16 -22.89 0.65
CA TYR A 54 15.62 -22.68 -0.70
C TYR A 54 14.10 -22.48 -0.72
N TYR A 55 13.36 -23.18 0.14
CA TYR A 55 11.89 -23.18 0.12
C TYR A 55 11.23 -22.14 1.02
N TRP A 56 12.00 -21.51 1.90
CA TRP A 56 11.50 -20.55 2.89
C TRP A 56 12.32 -19.26 2.91
N ARG A 57 13.62 -19.34 3.18
CA ARG A 57 14.46 -18.13 3.36
C ARG A 57 14.71 -17.40 2.05
N GLU A 58 15.22 -18.07 1.03
CA GLU A 58 15.48 -17.47 -0.29
C GLU A 58 14.20 -17.14 -1.05
N THR A 59 13.06 -17.72 -0.67
CA THR A 59 11.76 -17.41 -1.27
C THR A 59 11.10 -16.16 -0.69
N MET A 60 11.34 -15.81 0.58
CA MET A 60 10.67 -14.65 1.20
C MET A 60 11.40 -14.03 2.40
N PHE A 61 12.04 -14.86 3.22
CA PHE A 61 12.66 -14.46 4.49
C PHE A 61 14.19 -14.43 4.40
N THR A 62 14.70 -13.54 3.55
CA THR A 62 16.12 -13.26 3.40
C THR A 62 16.33 -11.75 3.37
N PHE A 63 17.51 -11.30 3.80
CA PHE A 63 17.94 -9.90 3.65
C PHE A 63 18.67 -9.65 2.33
N ALA A 64 18.67 -10.62 1.41
CA ALA A 64 19.09 -10.37 0.04
C ALA A 64 18.17 -9.29 -0.58
N PRO A 65 18.70 -8.10 -0.95
CA PRO A 65 17.86 -6.97 -1.37
C PRO A 65 16.96 -7.30 -2.55
N SER A 66 17.46 -8.11 -3.50
CA SER A 66 16.74 -8.53 -4.70
C SER A 66 15.49 -9.37 -4.41
N VAL A 67 15.44 -10.04 -3.26
CA VAL A 67 14.29 -10.85 -2.83
C VAL A 67 13.42 -10.05 -1.88
N PHE A 68 14.04 -9.43 -0.87
CA PHE A 68 13.32 -8.73 0.18
C PHE A 68 12.53 -7.54 -0.38
N PHE A 69 13.19 -6.65 -1.13
CA PHE A 69 12.49 -5.49 -1.66
C PHE A 69 11.44 -5.88 -2.68
N ASP A 70 11.68 -6.88 -3.51
CA ASP A 70 10.70 -7.30 -4.50
C ASP A 70 9.40 -7.80 -3.84
N ILE A 71 9.52 -8.64 -2.81
CA ILE A 71 8.35 -9.26 -2.18
C ILE A 71 7.63 -8.33 -1.21
N TRP A 72 8.38 -7.52 -0.45
CA TRP A 72 7.81 -6.72 0.64
C TRP A 72 7.43 -5.30 0.24
N THR A 73 7.87 -4.80 -0.92
CA THR A 73 7.52 -3.44 -1.38
C THR A 73 6.00 -3.22 -1.45
N PRO A 74 5.19 -4.09 -2.08
CA PRO A 74 3.74 -3.92 -2.11
C PRO A 74 3.14 -3.85 -0.69
N PHE A 75 3.58 -4.73 0.21
CA PHE A 75 3.12 -4.73 1.60
C PHE A 75 3.41 -3.40 2.31
N VAL A 76 4.67 -2.95 2.29
CA VAL A 76 5.10 -1.75 3.00
C VAL A 76 4.40 -0.52 2.43
N MET A 77 4.33 -0.39 1.11
CA MET A 77 3.68 0.76 0.47
C MET A 77 2.16 0.75 0.68
N GLY A 78 1.52 -0.43 0.59
CA GLY A 78 0.09 -0.58 0.90
C GLY A 78 -0.23 -0.22 2.36
N LEU A 79 0.61 -0.68 3.29
CA LEU A 79 0.45 -0.39 4.71
C LEU A 79 0.65 1.10 5.01
N ILE A 80 1.69 1.74 4.46
CA ILE A 80 1.90 3.19 4.60
C ILE A 80 0.68 3.96 4.08
N SER A 81 0.15 3.56 2.92
CA SER A 81 -1.06 4.18 2.31
C SER A 81 -2.31 4.02 3.18
N ILE A 82 -2.41 2.97 3.99
CA ILE A 82 -3.52 2.79 4.93
C ILE A 82 -3.28 3.60 6.20
N LEU A 83 -2.10 3.46 6.79
CA LEU A 83 -1.76 4.05 8.09
C LEU A 83 -1.78 5.58 8.05
N CYS A 84 -1.45 6.20 6.92
CA CYS A 84 -1.46 7.66 6.79
C CYS A 84 -2.84 8.29 7.01
N HIS A 85 -3.92 7.51 6.96
CA HIS A 85 -5.27 7.99 7.21
C HIS A 85 -5.67 7.96 8.70
N PHE A 86 -4.90 7.30 9.55
CA PHE A 86 -5.16 7.21 10.98
C PHE A 86 -4.49 8.35 11.74
N SER A 87 -5.19 8.94 12.71
CA SER A 87 -4.68 10.08 13.49
C SER A 87 -3.47 9.75 14.36
N ASN A 88 -3.29 8.47 14.68
CA ASN A 88 -2.24 7.99 15.60
C ASN A 88 -0.90 7.76 14.90
N PHE A 89 -0.86 7.85 13.57
CA PHE A 89 0.34 7.63 12.77
C PHE A 89 0.74 8.94 12.10
N ASP A 90 1.91 9.46 12.47
CA ASP A 90 2.46 10.68 11.88
C ASP A 90 3.21 10.35 10.58
N LEU A 91 2.46 10.20 9.49
CA LEU A 91 2.97 10.13 8.13
C LEU A 91 2.72 11.46 7.40
N SER A 92 3.04 12.56 8.09
CA SER A 92 2.68 13.94 7.71
C SER A 92 3.16 14.38 6.34
N TRP A 93 4.24 13.82 5.79
CA TRP A 93 4.70 14.20 4.45
C TRP A 93 3.68 13.83 3.36
N MET A 94 3.15 12.61 3.41
CA MET A 94 2.36 12.03 2.32
C MET A 94 0.95 12.61 2.24
N CYS A 95 0.34 12.84 3.39
CA CYS A 95 -0.98 13.45 3.52
C CYS A 95 -0.92 14.95 3.84
N LYS A 96 0.21 15.62 3.59
CA LYS A 96 0.32 17.08 3.84
C LYS A 96 -0.63 17.87 2.94
N THR A 97 -0.59 17.56 1.65
CA THR A 97 -1.42 18.19 0.61
C THR A 97 -1.71 17.17 -0.49
N TYR A 98 -2.73 17.42 -1.30
CA TYR A 98 -3.01 16.60 -2.47
C TYR A 98 -1.87 16.51 -3.50
N ALA A 99 -0.92 17.45 -3.50
CA ALA A 99 0.28 17.34 -4.35
C ALA A 99 1.23 16.21 -3.89
N HIS A 100 1.45 16.09 -2.58
CA HIS A 100 2.22 14.98 -2.01
C HIS A 100 1.49 13.65 -2.24
N TYR A 101 0.17 13.69 -2.10
CA TYR A 101 -0.68 12.52 -2.33
C TYR A 101 -0.69 12.06 -3.79
N PHE A 102 -0.64 12.98 -4.75
CA PHE A 102 -0.42 12.66 -6.16
C PHE A 102 0.90 11.90 -6.36
N ILE A 103 2.01 12.46 -5.86
CA ILE A 103 3.34 11.83 -5.99
C ILE A 103 3.31 10.44 -5.39
N TRP A 104 2.74 10.30 -4.19
CA TRP A 104 2.65 9.01 -3.52
C TRP A 104 1.82 7.98 -4.31
N ASN A 105 0.60 8.32 -4.72
CA ASN A 105 -0.27 7.38 -5.43
C ASN A 105 0.30 7.03 -6.82
N PHE A 106 1.03 7.96 -7.45
CA PHE A 106 1.75 7.68 -8.70
C PHE A 106 2.89 6.69 -8.48
N VAL A 107 3.69 6.89 -7.43
CA VAL A 107 4.76 5.95 -7.05
C VAL A 107 4.19 4.60 -6.61
N LEU A 108 3.08 4.57 -5.86
CA LEU A 108 2.35 3.36 -5.49
C LEU A 108 1.88 2.57 -6.71
N ALA A 109 1.36 3.25 -7.74
CA ALA A 109 0.97 2.60 -8.97
C ALA A 109 2.15 1.90 -9.65
N LEU A 110 3.27 2.61 -9.83
CA LEU A 110 4.42 2.09 -10.58
C LEU A 110 5.22 1.04 -9.82
N PHE A 111 5.47 1.27 -8.53
CA PHE A 111 6.40 0.49 -7.72
C PHE A 111 5.73 -0.40 -6.67
N GLY A 112 4.47 -0.16 -6.34
CA GLY A 112 3.71 -0.99 -5.40
C GLY A 112 2.78 -1.99 -6.07
N ASN A 113 2.36 -1.73 -7.32
CA ASN A 113 1.28 -2.48 -7.97
C ASN A 113 1.64 -3.05 -9.36
N LEU A 114 2.10 -2.24 -10.32
CA LEU A 114 2.07 -2.60 -11.75
C LEU A 114 2.86 -3.87 -12.09
N GLY A 115 4.00 -4.07 -11.44
CA GLY A 115 4.87 -5.22 -11.65
C GLY A 115 4.45 -6.49 -10.89
N TYR A 116 3.40 -6.45 -10.07
CA TYR A 116 3.10 -7.50 -9.09
C TYR A 116 1.80 -8.24 -9.37
N ALA A 117 1.76 -9.54 -9.05
CA ALA A 117 0.57 -10.39 -9.14
C ALA A 117 -0.21 -10.33 -10.49
N GLY A 118 0.52 -10.11 -11.59
CA GLY A 118 -0.02 -10.10 -12.95
C GLY A 118 -1.19 -9.12 -13.15
N GLY A 119 -2.33 -9.63 -13.63
CA GLY A 119 -3.50 -8.81 -13.94
C GLY A 119 -4.07 -8.03 -12.75
N LEU A 120 -3.94 -8.56 -11.52
CA LEU A 120 -4.41 -7.86 -10.32
C LEU A 120 -3.59 -6.60 -10.05
N GLY A 121 -2.27 -6.66 -10.23
CA GLY A 121 -1.40 -5.48 -10.12
C GLY A 121 -1.73 -4.41 -11.16
N ILE A 122 -2.06 -4.81 -12.38
CA ILE A 122 -2.48 -3.87 -13.44
C ILE A 122 -3.77 -3.13 -13.03
N ILE A 123 -4.77 -3.86 -12.51
CA ILE A 123 -6.04 -3.27 -12.05
C ILE A 123 -5.80 -2.32 -10.87
N ALA A 124 -5.03 -2.75 -9.86
CA ALA A 124 -4.69 -1.91 -8.71
C ALA A 124 -3.89 -0.66 -9.13
N SER A 125 -3.03 -0.78 -10.14
CA SER A 125 -2.28 0.35 -10.71
C SER A 125 -3.18 1.33 -11.41
N ALA A 126 -4.13 0.87 -12.24
CA ALA A 126 -5.09 1.74 -12.90
C ALA A 126 -5.90 2.54 -11.88
N PHE A 127 -6.33 1.90 -10.79
CA PHE A 127 -7.04 2.54 -9.69
C PHE A 127 -6.17 3.58 -8.96
N SER A 128 -4.90 3.25 -8.73
CA SER A 128 -3.92 4.17 -8.10
C SER A 128 -3.59 5.36 -9.00
N LEU A 129 -3.47 5.16 -10.32
CA LEU A 129 -3.25 6.23 -11.30
C LEU A 129 -4.45 7.15 -11.42
N LEU A 130 -5.68 6.61 -11.38
CA LEU A 130 -6.90 7.42 -11.31
C LEU A 130 -6.89 8.29 -10.04
N THR A 131 -6.57 7.70 -8.89
CA THR A 131 -6.46 8.43 -7.63
C THR A 131 -5.36 9.49 -7.68
N ALA A 132 -4.23 9.20 -8.31
CA ALA A 132 -3.17 10.16 -8.55
C ALA A 132 -3.67 11.34 -9.40
N LEU A 133 -4.34 11.07 -10.53
CA LEU A 133 -4.92 12.11 -11.38
C LEU A 133 -5.90 13.00 -10.61
N LEU A 134 -6.82 12.41 -9.84
CA LEU A 134 -7.77 13.17 -9.01
C LEU A 134 -7.05 13.98 -7.93
N SER A 135 -5.98 13.44 -7.35
CA SER A 135 -5.15 14.16 -6.38
C SER A 135 -4.44 15.35 -7.03
N LEU A 136 -3.94 15.20 -8.25
CA LEU A 136 -3.35 16.30 -9.02
C LEU A 136 -4.38 17.41 -9.26
N ILE A 137 -5.61 17.06 -9.64
CA ILE A 137 -6.71 18.03 -9.77
C ILE A 137 -6.98 18.72 -8.42
N CYS A 138 -7.11 17.95 -7.34
CA CYS A 138 -7.32 18.46 -5.98
C CYS A 138 -6.21 19.41 -5.52
N ALA A 139 -4.96 19.17 -5.92
CA ALA A 139 -3.84 20.05 -5.57
C ALA A 139 -4.04 21.50 -6.07
N PHE A 140 -4.81 21.70 -7.15
CA PHE A 140 -5.13 23.03 -7.67
C PHE A 140 -6.45 23.60 -7.15
N VAL A 141 -7.46 22.75 -6.87
CA VAL A 141 -8.82 23.20 -6.52
C VAL A 141 -9.10 23.27 -5.01
N VAL A 142 -8.43 22.46 -4.17
CA VAL A 142 -8.53 22.46 -2.70
C VAL A 142 -7.13 22.64 -2.10
N ARG A 143 -6.56 23.81 -2.36
CA ARG A 143 -5.18 24.13 -1.98
C ARG A 143 -5.00 24.05 -0.46
N ASN A 144 -3.89 23.45 -0.04
CA ASN A 144 -3.50 23.27 1.36
C ASN A 144 -4.43 22.38 2.21
N GLU A 145 -5.42 21.70 1.60
CA GLU A 145 -6.17 20.66 2.29
C GLU A 145 -5.39 19.34 2.34
N SER A 146 -5.56 18.64 3.47
CA SER A 146 -4.99 17.32 3.69
C SER A 146 -5.96 16.22 3.22
N PRO A 147 -5.48 15.19 2.49
CA PRO A 147 -6.25 13.98 2.21
C PRO A 147 -6.35 13.02 3.42
N GLN A 148 -5.77 13.34 4.58
CA GLN A 148 -5.88 12.48 5.76
C GLN A 148 -7.34 12.36 6.21
N LEU A 149 -7.79 11.13 6.47
CA LEU A 149 -9.18 10.88 6.87
C LEU A 149 -9.39 11.02 8.39
N ASN A 150 -8.30 11.07 9.17
CA ASN A 150 -8.31 11.15 10.63
C ASN A 150 -9.12 10.03 11.29
N LEU A 151 -8.92 8.79 10.79
CA LEU A 151 -9.55 7.60 11.35
C LEU A 151 -8.99 7.32 12.74
N GLN A 152 -9.88 6.97 13.67
CA GLN A 152 -9.49 6.53 15.01
C GLN A 152 -9.19 5.03 14.99
N THR A 153 -8.14 4.62 15.69
CA THR A 153 -7.91 3.19 15.93
C THR A 153 -8.97 2.67 16.92
N PRO A 154 -9.44 1.42 16.77
CA PRO A 154 -10.30 0.80 17.78
C PRO A 154 -9.65 0.89 19.17
N LYS A 155 -10.42 1.32 20.18
CA LYS A 155 -9.94 1.29 21.56
C LYS A 155 -9.76 -0.17 21.97
N MET A 156 -8.53 -0.60 22.22
CA MET A 156 -8.29 -1.92 22.78
C MET A 156 -8.93 -1.97 24.18
N PRO A 157 -9.74 -3.00 24.49
CA PRO A 157 -10.25 -3.16 25.84
C PRO A 157 -9.06 -3.29 26.80
N GLN A 158 -9.07 -2.49 27.88
CA GLN A 158 -8.06 -2.61 28.93
C GLN A 158 -8.24 -3.99 29.58
N MET A 159 -7.27 -4.88 29.37
CA MET A 159 -7.16 -6.10 30.17
C MET A 159 -6.82 -5.66 31.60
N ARG A 160 -7.81 -5.76 32.50
CA ARG A 160 -7.63 -5.60 33.93
C ARG A 160 -7.02 -6.86 34.52
#